data_AF-A0A3T1D5P2-F1
#
_entry.id   AF-A0A3T1D5P2-F1
#
_cell.length_a   1.000
_cell.length_b   1.000
_cell.length_c   1.000
_cell.angle_alpha   90.00
_cell.angle_beta   90.00
_cell.angle_gamma   90.00
#
_symmetry.space_group_name_H-M   'P 1'
#
loop_
_entity.id
_entity.type
_entity.pdbx_description
1 polymer ?
#
loop_
_entity_poly.entity_id
_entity_poly.type
_entity_poly.pdbx_seq_one_letter_code
_entity_poly.pdbx_strand_id
1 'polypeptide(L)'
;MRTIWYPTVGNFKHLYAEWEVRDYGNRCRYLDLTYMPGGAKGCIEIHGYRSHARDIETWRFKDLCKKQAYLVLDDWLFLPIAYLSIEEEPEVIKQMVLSFIGKFVSMSTNQSLSWIEAETLRFARGVIRPFHSDELALHLNRSTRQARRILDKLVEMSVIIVHNGQQRYRTYQVVNHDR
;
A
#
# COMPACT_ATOMS: atom_id res chain seq x y z
N MET A 1 16.01 3.73 16.04
CA MET A 1 15.15 2.65 15.47
C MET A 1 15.65 1.22 15.69
N ARG A 2 16.95 0.91 15.73
CA ARG A 2 17.42 -0.48 16.00
C ARG A 2 16.86 -1.06 17.31
N THR A 3 16.81 -0.24 18.36
CA THR A 3 16.24 -0.53 19.69
C THR A 3 14.72 -0.71 19.70
N ILE A 4 14.04 -0.29 18.64
CA ILE A 4 12.60 -0.44 18.45
C ILE A 4 12.32 -1.61 17.52
N TRP A 5 12.83 -1.55 16.28
CA TRP A 5 12.49 -2.47 15.21
C TRP A 5 12.90 -3.91 15.51
N TYR A 6 14.17 -4.14 15.86
CA TYR A 6 14.66 -5.51 16.04
C TYR A 6 13.98 -6.24 17.21
N PRO A 7 13.79 -5.63 18.40
CA PRO A 7 13.01 -6.24 19.47
C PRO A 7 11.54 -6.49 19.13
N THR A 8 10.97 -5.71 18.20
CA THR A 8 9.55 -5.78 17.83
C THR A 8 9.29 -6.80 16.72
N VAL A 9 10.15 -6.85 15.71
CA VAL A 9 9.96 -7.61 14.46
C VAL A 9 10.85 -8.85 14.41
N GLY A 10 11.94 -8.88 15.16
CA GLY A 10 12.89 -9.99 15.25
C GLY A 10 13.83 -10.16 14.06
N ASN A 11 13.73 -9.32 13.02
CA ASN A 11 14.59 -9.35 11.84
C ASN A 11 14.54 -8.01 11.08
N PHE A 12 15.43 -7.82 10.09
CA PHE A 12 15.48 -6.63 9.22
C PHE A 12 15.02 -6.92 7.78
N LYS A 13 14.35 -8.06 7.55
CA LYS A 13 13.94 -8.45 6.20
C LYS A 13 12.99 -7.39 5.63
N HIS A 14 13.22 -7.00 4.39
CA HIS A 14 12.47 -5.96 3.68
C HIS A 14 12.55 -4.56 4.29
N LEU A 15 13.39 -4.33 5.31
CA LEU A 15 13.68 -3.01 5.85
C LEU A 15 15.00 -2.50 5.27
N TYR A 16 14.95 -1.33 4.65
CA TYR A 16 16.09 -0.67 4.02
C TYR A 16 16.30 0.70 4.66
N ALA A 17 17.56 1.05 4.93
CA ALA A 17 17.92 2.38 5.40
C ALA A 17 18.30 3.28 4.22
N GLU A 18 18.05 4.58 4.37
CA GLU A 18 18.48 5.61 3.40
C GLU A 18 18.04 5.31 1.97
N TRP A 19 16.76 4.93 1.80
CA TRP A 19 16.23 4.56 0.50
C TRP A 19 16.00 5.79 -0.38
N GLU A 20 16.54 5.77 -1.60
CA GLU A 20 16.40 6.87 -2.55
C GLU A 20 15.05 6.80 -3.28
N VAL A 21 14.32 7.91 -3.26
CA VAL A 21 13.11 8.13 -4.07
C VAL A 21 13.27 9.37 -4.95
N ARG A 22 12.70 9.31 -6.15
CA ARG A 22 12.58 10.48 -7.02
C ARG A 22 11.26 11.17 -6.72
N ASP A 23 11.30 12.45 -6.37
CA ASP A 23 10.09 13.25 -6.22
C ASP A 23 9.54 13.73 -7.58
N TYR A 24 8.30 14.24 -7.59
CA TYR A 24 7.63 14.78 -8.79
C TYR A 24 8.41 15.93 -9.47
N GLY A 25 9.38 16.54 -8.78
CA GLY A 25 10.27 17.58 -9.31
C GLY A 25 11.61 17.04 -9.80
N ASN A 26 11.77 15.72 -9.94
CA ASN A 26 13.01 15.03 -10.31
C ASN A 26 14.19 15.30 -9.34
N ARG A 27 13.90 15.59 -8.07
CA ARG A 27 14.91 15.65 -7.01
C ARG A 27 14.99 14.29 -6.32
N CYS A 28 16.21 13.90 -5.98
CA CYS A 28 16.47 12.71 -5.17
C CYS A 28 16.24 13.06 -3.70
N ARG A 29 15.38 12.29 -3.02
CA ARG A 29 15.14 12.37 -1.58
C ARG A 29 15.46 11.02 -0.95
N TYR A 30 16.00 11.04 0.26
CA TYR A 30 16.27 9.84 1.03
C TYR A 30 15.22 9.67 2.11
N LEU A 31 14.74 8.44 2.27
CA LEU A 31 13.84 8.01 3.34
C LEU A 31 14.68 7.37 4.44
N ASP A 32 14.44 7.73 5.70
CA ASP A 32 15.25 7.20 6.81
C ASP A 32 15.20 5.67 6.85
N LEU A 33 13.98 5.13 6.83
CA LEU A 33 13.72 3.71 6.77
C LEU A 33 12.56 3.42 5.82
N THR A 34 12.72 2.35 5.04
CA THR A 34 11.74 1.92 4.05
C THR A 34 11.43 0.45 4.23
N TYR A 35 10.15 0.11 4.40
CA TYR A 35 9.68 -1.26 4.56
C TYR A 35 8.90 -1.70 3.31
N MET A 36 9.45 -2.66 2.56
CA MET A 36 8.91 -3.08 1.26
C MET A 36 8.72 -4.59 1.12
N PRO A 37 7.86 -5.21 1.94
CA PRO A 37 7.49 -6.61 1.73
C PRO A 37 6.73 -6.73 0.40
N GLY A 38 7.15 -7.65 -0.48
CA GLY A 38 6.47 -7.90 -1.76
C GLY A 38 6.36 -6.68 -2.69
N GLY A 39 7.24 -5.69 -2.55
CA GLY A 39 7.21 -4.46 -3.37
C GLY A 39 6.22 -3.39 -2.87
N ALA A 40 5.59 -3.58 -1.70
CA ALA A 40 4.80 -2.53 -1.07
C ALA A 40 5.67 -1.31 -0.68
N LYS A 41 5.05 -0.14 -0.52
CA LYS A 41 5.73 1.13 -0.27
C LYS A 41 5.47 1.62 1.15
N GLY A 42 6.37 1.33 2.07
CA GLY A 42 6.31 1.81 3.45
C GLY A 42 7.47 2.75 3.78
N CYS A 43 7.17 3.91 4.34
CA CYS A 43 8.16 4.88 4.82
C CYS A 43 8.02 5.06 6.33
N ILE A 44 9.13 4.94 7.06
CA ILE A 44 9.23 5.31 8.47
C ILE A 44 10.26 6.44 8.55
N GLU A 45 9.82 7.59 9.02
CA GLU A 45 10.61 8.81 9.00
C GLU A 45 10.80 9.33 10.43
N ILE A 46 12.04 9.65 10.79
CA ILE A 46 12.42 10.06 12.15
C ILE A 46 12.68 11.57 12.17
N HIS A 47 11.95 12.26 13.04
CA HIS A 47 12.04 13.71 13.18
C HIS A 47 12.79 14.08 14.46
N GLY A 48 13.97 14.68 14.29
CA GLY A 48 14.66 15.35 15.39
C GLY A 48 14.02 16.70 15.74
N TYR A 49 14.11 17.09 17.02
CA TYR A 49 13.75 18.42 17.52
C TYR A 49 15.01 19.16 17.97
N ARG A 50 15.21 20.44 17.59
CA ARG A 50 16.40 21.23 17.99
C ARG A 50 16.00 22.66 18.38
N SER A 51 15.95 22.92 19.68
CA SER A 51 15.47 24.15 20.34
C SER A 51 16.09 25.50 19.93
N HIS A 52 17.12 25.57 19.08
CA HIS A 52 17.88 26.81 18.81
C HIS A 52 17.84 27.30 17.36
N ALA A 53 16.91 26.83 16.52
CA ALA A 53 17.01 27.03 15.07
C ALA A 53 15.69 27.43 14.36
N ARG A 54 14.91 28.34 14.94
CA ARG A 54 13.52 28.70 14.54
C ARG A 54 13.29 28.91 13.02
N ASP A 55 14.20 29.61 12.33
CA ASP A 55 14.06 29.83 10.88
C ASP A 55 14.44 28.58 10.06
N ILE A 56 15.46 27.84 10.52
CA ILE A 56 15.84 26.54 9.95
C ILE A 56 14.70 25.52 10.14
N GLU A 57 14.00 25.59 11.27
CA GLU A 57 12.85 24.75 11.57
C GLU A 57 11.69 25.02 10.63
N THR A 58 11.44 26.29 10.24
CA THR A 58 10.31 26.62 9.38
C THR A 58 10.44 26.06 7.96
N TRP A 59 11.61 26.20 7.31
CA TRP A 59 11.80 25.64 5.97
C TRP A 59 11.83 24.10 6.01
N ARG A 60 12.46 23.52 7.05
CA ARG A 60 12.54 22.07 7.23
C ARG A 60 11.17 21.46 7.48
N PHE A 61 10.34 22.13 8.28
CA PHE A 61 8.95 21.75 8.51
C PHE A 61 8.14 21.78 7.20
N LYS A 62 8.26 22.86 6.42
CA LYS A 62 7.60 22.97 5.10
C LYS A 62 8.08 21.85 4.15
N ASP A 63 9.37 21.55 4.12
CA ASP A 63 9.90 20.48 3.28
C ASP A 63 9.42 19.10 3.74
N LEU A 64 9.35 18.87 5.04
CA LEU A 64 8.81 17.63 5.60
C LEU A 64 7.34 17.43 5.23
N CYS A 65 6.49 18.46 5.41
CA CYS A 65 5.09 18.36 5.01
C CYS A 65 4.95 18.05 3.52
N LYS A 66 5.78 18.66 2.66
CA LYS A 66 5.79 18.36 1.21
C LYS A 66 6.24 16.93 0.93
N LYS A 67 7.32 16.46 1.57
CA LYS A 67 7.82 15.09 1.44
C LYS A 67 6.72 14.08 1.79
N GLN A 68 6.07 14.25 2.95
CA GLN A 68 4.96 13.40 3.36
C GLN A 68 3.82 13.44 2.34
N ALA A 69 3.40 14.63 1.90
CA ALA A 69 2.33 14.78 0.93
C ALA A 69 2.65 14.05 -0.39
N TYR A 70 3.86 14.21 -0.93
CA TYR A 70 4.25 13.53 -2.18
C TYR A 70 4.32 12.01 -2.04
N LEU A 71 4.82 11.50 -0.91
CA LEU A 71 4.86 10.07 -0.65
C LEU A 71 3.45 9.49 -0.54
N VAL A 72 2.57 10.14 0.21
CA VAL A 72 1.17 9.71 0.35
C VAL A 72 0.44 9.74 -1.00
N LEU A 73 0.69 10.75 -1.85
CA LEU A 73 0.14 10.83 -3.19
C LEU A 73 0.68 9.76 -4.16
N ASP A 74 1.86 9.19 -3.87
CA ASP A 74 2.48 8.07 -4.59
C ASP A 74 2.20 6.70 -3.90
N ASP A 75 1.12 6.64 -3.11
CA ASP A 75 0.61 5.45 -2.40
C ASP A 75 1.59 4.84 -1.38
N TRP A 76 2.49 5.66 -0.81
CA TRP A 76 3.30 5.22 0.33
C TRP A 76 2.49 5.29 1.62
N LEU A 77 2.56 4.21 2.42
CA LEU A 77 2.16 4.29 3.82
C LEU A 77 3.29 4.98 4.61
N PHE A 78 2.97 6.09 5.24
CA PHE A 78 3.96 6.97 5.90
C PHE A 78 3.76 6.97 7.42
N LEU A 79 4.82 6.64 8.17
CA LEU A 79 4.86 6.65 9.63
C LEU A 79 5.90 7.68 10.14
N PRO A 80 5.47 8.87 10.56
CA PRO A 80 6.35 9.83 11.22
C PRO A 80 6.58 9.43 12.68
N ILE A 81 7.83 9.52 13.14
CA ILE A 81 8.24 9.23 14.52
C ILE A 81 9.10 10.39 15.02
N ALA A 82 8.75 10.98 16.16
CA ALA A 82 9.65 11.91 16.83
C ALA A 82 10.83 11.15 17.44
N TYR A 83 12.05 11.63 17.26
CA TYR A 83 13.26 11.01 17.82
C TYR A 83 13.16 10.87 19.34
N LEU A 84 12.67 11.90 20.04
CA LEU A 84 12.47 11.90 21.49
C LEU A 84 11.55 10.76 21.95
N SER A 85 10.46 10.47 21.23
CA SER A 85 9.55 9.38 21.58
C SER A 85 10.20 7.99 21.47
N ILE A 86 11.29 7.82 20.72
CA ILE A 86 12.05 6.56 20.70
C ILE A 86 12.72 6.31 22.06
N GLU A 87 13.15 7.38 22.74
CA GLU A 87 13.83 7.31 24.04
C GLU A 87 12.83 7.35 25.21
N GLU A 88 11.83 8.24 25.13
CA GLU A 88 10.88 8.51 26.21
C GLU A 88 9.71 7.51 26.23
N GLU A 89 9.26 7.06 25.06
CA GLU A 89 8.03 6.26 24.90
C GLU A 89 8.24 5.01 24.03
N PRO A 90 9.30 4.20 24.26
CA PRO A 90 9.68 3.14 23.34
C PRO A 90 8.58 2.11 23.10
N GLU A 91 7.81 1.74 24.13
CA GLU A 91 6.72 0.76 23.98
C GLU A 91 5.59 1.25 23.06
N VAL A 92 5.28 2.56 23.09
CA VAL A 92 4.30 3.16 22.17
C VAL A 92 4.82 3.06 20.74
N ILE A 93 6.10 3.37 20.52
CA ILE A 93 6.69 3.29 19.19
C ILE A 93 6.75 1.84 18.69
N LYS A 94 7.02 0.85 19.54
CA LYS A 94 6.95 -0.57 19.17
C LYS A 94 5.53 -0.96 18.70
N GLN A 95 4.49 -0.53 19.42
CA GLN A 95 3.10 -0.79 19.01
C GLN A 95 2.73 -0.09 17.70
N MET A 96 3.21 1.15 17.49
CA MET A 96 3.04 1.84 16.21
C MET A 96 3.73 1.10 15.06
N VAL A 97 4.96 0.61 15.27
CA VAL A 97 5.68 -0.20 14.27
C VAL A 97 4.93 -1.49 13.95
N LEU A 98 4.42 -2.22 14.95
CA LEU A 98 3.60 -3.42 14.71
C LEU A 98 2.34 -3.09 13.92
N SER A 99 1.64 -2.02 14.29
CA SER A 99 0.42 -1.57 13.62
C SER A 99 0.70 -1.18 12.17
N PHE A 100 1.81 -0.48 11.92
CA PHE A 100 2.29 -0.12 10.60
C PHE A 100 2.59 -1.35 9.75
N ILE A 101 3.33 -2.33 10.28
CA ILE A 101 3.61 -3.60 9.60
C ILE A 101 2.30 -4.36 9.31
N GLY A 102 1.38 -4.37 10.27
CA GLY A 102 0.07 -5.02 10.15
C GLY A 102 -0.76 -4.48 8.98
N LYS A 103 -0.65 -3.19 8.65
CA LYS A 103 -1.26 -2.64 7.43
C LYS A 103 -0.77 -3.36 6.17
N PHE A 104 0.53 -3.63 6.05
CA PHE A 104 1.05 -4.36 4.89
C PHE A 104 0.62 -5.82 4.86
N VAL A 105 0.49 -6.48 6.02
CA VAL A 105 -0.03 -7.85 6.06
C VAL A 105 -1.49 -7.87 5.57
N SER A 106 -2.33 -6.93 6.03
CA SER A 106 -3.70 -6.80 5.52
C SER A 106 -3.77 -6.39 4.04
N MET A 107 -2.80 -5.61 3.54
CA MET A 107 -2.71 -5.20 2.13
C MET A 107 -2.07 -6.27 1.23
N SER A 108 -1.27 -7.20 1.78
CA SER A 108 -0.54 -8.23 1.05
C SER A 108 -1.42 -9.37 0.53
N THR A 109 -2.72 -9.33 0.82
CA THR A 109 -3.73 -10.07 0.05
C THR A 109 -3.85 -9.56 -1.39
N ASN A 110 -3.31 -8.37 -1.71
CA ASN A 110 -3.19 -7.91 -3.08
C ASN A 110 -1.96 -8.52 -3.75
N GLN A 111 -2.14 -9.69 -4.37
CA GLN A 111 -1.21 -10.12 -5.43
C GLN A 111 -1.10 -8.97 -6.44
N SER A 112 0.13 -8.65 -6.87
CA SER A 112 0.37 -7.63 -7.88
C SER A 112 -0.44 -7.94 -9.14
N LEU A 113 -1.50 -7.17 -9.37
CA LEU A 113 -2.39 -7.36 -10.52
C LEU A 113 -1.64 -6.98 -11.79
N SER A 114 -1.73 -7.81 -12.83
CA SER A 114 -1.39 -7.38 -14.19
C SER A 114 -2.30 -6.22 -14.63
N TRP A 115 -1.91 -5.48 -15.68
CA TRP A 115 -2.75 -4.39 -16.19
C TRP A 115 -4.17 -4.85 -16.54
N ILE A 116 -4.30 -6.07 -17.09
CA ILE A 116 -5.58 -6.69 -17.44
C ILE A 116 -6.42 -6.97 -16.19
N GLU A 117 -5.80 -7.47 -15.13
CA GLU A 117 -6.46 -7.74 -13.87
C GLU A 117 -6.91 -6.43 -13.19
N ALA A 118 -6.07 -5.40 -13.20
CA ALA A 118 -6.42 -4.08 -12.70
C ALA A 118 -7.57 -3.43 -13.49
N GLU A 119 -7.56 -3.53 -14.82
CA GLU A 119 -8.66 -3.07 -15.68
C GLU A 119 -9.96 -3.86 -15.42
N THR A 120 -9.85 -5.17 -15.19
CA THR A 120 -11.00 -6.00 -14.82
C THR A 120 -11.65 -5.54 -13.52
N LEU A 121 -10.85 -5.15 -12.52
CA LEU A 121 -11.38 -4.56 -11.28
C LEU A 121 -12.01 -3.19 -11.49
N ARG A 122 -11.41 -2.35 -12.35
CA ARG A 122 -11.97 -1.04 -12.71
C ARG A 122 -13.36 -1.21 -13.34
N PHE A 123 -13.50 -2.12 -14.29
CA PHE A 123 -14.78 -2.49 -14.88
C PHE A 123 -15.78 -2.97 -13.82
N ALA A 124 -15.38 -3.95 -12.99
CA ALA A 124 -16.24 -4.56 -11.99
C ALA A 124 -16.76 -3.54 -10.94
N ARG A 125 -15.93 -2.56 -10.54
CA ARG A 125 -16.32 -1.46 -9.64
C ARG A 125 -17.29 -0.48 -10.29
N GLY A 126 -17.21 -0.29 -11.60
CA GLY A 126 -18.10 0.61 -12.35
C GLY A 126 -19.50 0.05 -12.60
N VAL A 127 -19.65 -1.28 -12.61
CA VAL A 127 -20.92 -1.93 -12.99
C VAL A 127 -21.94 -2.00 -11.85
N ILE A 128 -21.52 -1.90 -10.57
CA ILE A 128 -22.40 -1.86 -9.36
C ILE A 128 -23.50 -2.96 -9.34
N ARG A 129 -23.27 -4.08 -10.04
CA ARG A 129 -24.11 -5.28 -10.04
C ARG A 129 -23.26 -6.50 -10.42
N PRO A 130 -23.72 -7.73 -10.15
CA PRO A 130 -23.12 -8.91 -10.75
C PRO A 130 -23.09 -8.78 -12.28
N PHE A 131 -21.96 -9.15 -12.89
CA PHE A 131 -21.75 -9.09 -14.33
C PHE A 131 -21.31 -10.44 -14.89
N HIS A 132 -21.53 -10.64 -16.18
CA HIS A 132 -21.15 -11.87 -16.88
C HIS A 132 -19.78 -11.76 -17.56
N SER A 133 -19.18 -12.92 -17.85
CA SER A 133 -17.86 -12.98 -18.50
C SER A 133 -17.83 -12.41 -19.92
N ASP A 134 -18.96 -12.37 -20.62
CA ASP A 134 -19.13 -11.75 -21.93
C ASP A 134 -19.14 -10.22 -21.86
N GLU A 135 -19.75 -9.64 -20.82
CA GLU A 135 -19.68 -8.20 -20.56
C GLU A 135 -18.22 -7.74 -20.36
N LEU A 136 -17.45 -8.49 -19.56
CA LEU A 136 -16.02 -8.22 -19.39
C LEU A 136 -15.22 -8.44 -20.70
N ALA A 137 -15.58 -9.46 -21.47
CA ALA A 137 -14.92 -9.75 -22.75
C ALA A 137 -15.10 -8.62 -23.76
N LEU A 138 -16.31 -8.05 -23.84
CA LEU A 138 -16.60 -6.86 -24.64
C LEU A 138 -15.76 -5.66 -24.17
N HIS A 139 -15.72 -5.41 -22.86
CA HIS A 139 -14.94 -4.30 -22.28
C HIS A 139 -13.44 -4.39 -22.59
N LEU A 140 -12.86 -5.59 -22.44
CA LEU A 140 -11.43 -5.81 -22.67
C LEU A 140 -11.06 -6.01 -24.15
N ASN A 141 -12.04 -6.05 -25.06
CA ASN A 141 -11.88 -6.47 -26.46
C ASN A 141 -11.15 -7.83 -26.57
N ARG A 142 -11.64 -8.83 -25.83
CA ARG A 142 -11.05 -10.19 -25.73
C ARG A 142 -12.13 -11.26 -25.91
N SER A 143 -11.71 -12.51 -26.07
CA SER A 143 -12.65 -13.63 -26.08
C SER A 143 -13.25 -13.88 -24.69
N THR A 144 -14.50 -14.37 -24.63
CA THR A 144 -15.14 -14.80 -23.37
C THR A 144 -14.32 -15.86 -22.62
N ARG A 145 -13.58 -16.71 -23.35
CA ARG A 145 -12.66 -17.69 -22.76
C ARG A 145 -11.50 -17.02 -22.01
N GLN A 146 -10.91 -15.96 -22.58
CA GLN A 146 -9.84 -15.21 -21.91
C GLN A 146 -10.38 -14.43 -20.70
N ALA A 147 -11.54 -13.77 -20.85
CA ALA A 147 -12.20 -13.08 -19.75
C ALA A 147 -12.47 -14.01 -18.56
N ARG A 148 -12.97 -15.24 -18.82
CA ARG A 148 -13.14 -16.26 -17.77
C ARG A 148 -11.85 -16.63 -17.07
N ARG A 149 -10.74 -16.85 -17.80
CA ARG A 149 -9.45 -17.17 -17.16
C ARG A 149 -8.95 -16.06 -16.23
N ILE A 150 -9.17 -14.80 -16.62
CA ILE A 150 -8.83 -13.65 -15.77
C ILE A 150 -9.71 -13.64 -14.51
N LEU A 151 -11.03 -13.84 -14.69
CA LEU A 151 -11.98 -13.89 -13.58
C LEU A 151 -11.70 -15.06 -12.63
N ASP A 152 -11.40 -16.26 -13.14
CA ASP A 152 -11.06 -17.44 -12.34
C ASP A 152 -9.82 -17.16 -11.47
N LYS A 153 -8.80 -16.52 -12.06
CA LYS A 153 -7.61 -16.09 -11.30
C LYS A 153 -7.95 -15.05 -10.22
N LEU A 154 -8.77 -14.05 -10.55
CA LEU A 154 -9.21 -13.04 -9.58
C LEU A 154 -10.11 -13.60 -8.46
N VAL A 155 -10.84 -14.69 -8.74
CA VAL A 155 -11.61 -15.45 -7.75
C VAL A 155 -10.68 -16.26 -6.83
N GLU A 156 -9.67 -16.94 -7.39
CA GLU A 156 -8.63 -17.62 -6.61
C GLU A 156 -7.90 -16.64 -5.67
N MET A 157 -7.72 -15.41 -6.14
CA MET A 157 -7.15 -14.30 -5.38
C MET A 157 -8.10 -13.65 -4.35
N SER A 158 -9.36 -14.10 -4.28
CA SER A 158 -10.40 -13.52 -3.42
C SER A 158 -10.67 -12.01 -3.65
N VAL A 159 -10.41 -11.50 -4.86
CA VAL A 159 -10.66 -10.08 -5.21
C VAL A 159 -12.03 -9.90 -5.86
N ILE A 160 -12.52 -10.96 -6.52
CA ILE A 160 -13.86 -11.08 -7.09
C ILE A 160 -14.51 -12.36 -6.54
N ILE A 161 -15.83 -12.35 -6.34
CA ILE A 161 -16.62 -13.53 -5.97
C ILE A 161 -17.57 -13.94 -7.09
N VAL A 162 -17.90 -15.23 -7.12
CA VAL A 162 -18.99 -15.75 -7.95
C VAL A 162 -20.30 -15.55 -7.20
N HIS A 163 -21.15 -14.65 -7.68
CA HIS A 163 -22.42 -14.31 -7.03
C HIS A 163 -23.48 -15.41 -7.23
N ASN A 164 -23.42 -16.18 -8.32
CA ASN A 164 -24.38 -17.26 -8.57
C ASN A 164 -23.71 -18.47 -9.24
N GLY A 165 -23.27 -19.44 -8.45
CA GLY A 165 -22.48 -20.59 -8.91
C GLY A 165 -23.29 -21.78 -9.47
N GLN A 166 -24.62 -21.79 -9.31
CA GLN A 166 -25.47 -22.95 -9.62
C GLN A 166 -26.21 -22.89 -10.97
N GLN A 167 -26.12 -21.80 -11.73
CA GLN A 167 -26.72 -21.71 -13.05
C GLN A 167 -25.70 -21.92 -14.18
N ARG A 168 -26.21 -22.31 -15.36
CA ARG A 168 -25.45 -22.45 -16.62
C ARG A 168 -24.63 -21.20 -16.98
N TYR A 169 -24.97 -20.03 -16.43
CA TYR A 169 -24.27 -18.77 -16.59
C TYR A 169 -23.77 -18.23 -15.24
N ARG A 170 -22.44 -18.21 -15.04
CA ARG A 170 -21.81 -17.62 -13.85
C ARG A 170 -21.82 -16.09 -13.93
N THR A 171 -22.14 -15.44 -12.81
CA THR A 171 -21.99 -13.99 -12.61
C THR A 171 -20.94 -13.70 -11.55
N TYR A 172 -20.27 -12.55 -11.69
CA TYR A 172 -19.13 -12.13 -10.89
C TYR A 172 -19.39 -10.77 -10.25
N GLN A 173 -18.85 -10.53 -9.05
CA GLN A 173 -18.95 -9.24 -8.36
C GLN A 173 -17.69 -8.98 -7.52
N VAL A 174 -17.29 -7.72 -7.35
CA VAL A 174 -16.18 -7.35 -6.46
C VAL A 174 -16.56 -7.68 -5.01
N VAL A 175 -15.59 -8.18 -4.22
CA VAL A 175 -15.78 -8.37 -2.78
C VAL A 175 -15.96 -7.00 -2.13
N ASN A 176 -17.18 -6.68 -1.69
CA ASN A 176 -17.40 -5.54 -0.82
C ASN A 176 -16.67 -5.81 0.49
N HIS A 177 -15.53 -5.14 0.69
CA HIS A 177 -15.02 -4.95 2.03
C HIS A 177 -15.94 -3.92 2.65
N ASP A 178 -16.95 -4.38 3.38
CA ASP A 178 -17.68 -3.49 4.28
C ASP A 178 -16.65 -2.78 5.17
N ARG A 179 -16.71 -1.46 5.11
CA ARG A 179 -15.77 -0.54 5.76
C ARG A 179 -15.77 -0.71 7.28
#